data_AF-A0AAD5IZR0-F1
#
_entry.id   AF-A0AAD5IZR0-F1
#
_cell.length_a   1.000
_cell.length_b   1.000
_cell.length_c   1.000
_cell.angle_alpha   90.00
_cell.angle_beta   90.00
_cell.angle_gamma   90.00
#
_symmetry.space_group_name_H-M   'P 1'
#
loop_
_entity.id
_entity.type
_entity.pdbx_description
1 polymer ?
#
loop_
_entity_poly.entity_id
_entity_poly.type
_entity_poly.pdbx_seq_one_letter_code
_entity_poly.pdbx_strand_id
1 'polypeptide(L)'
;MYEPQKQVSSDSEPFLVPGLPGDIKLTRKQLPDMMRLNEEIDFTRMFKASKEVELKSFGRRALHVGLVSLCNGNFEDKDCRGKQATIDENEYLKWLNSKKPDSVVYICFGSVANFNLIS
;
A
#
# COMPACT_ATOMS: atom_id res chain seq x y z
N MET A 1 22.63 -2.51 11.56
CA MET A 1 21.36 -2.01 10.99
C MET A 1 21.07 -0.67 11.64
N TYR A 2 20.80 0.39 10.87
CA TYR A 2 20.49 1.70 11.45
C TYR A 2 19.07 1.68 12.05
N GLU A 3 18.91 2.17 13.29
CA GLU A 3 17.62 2.25 13.99
C GLU A 3 17.28 3.70 14.39
N PRO A 4 17.11 4.61 13.41
CA PRO A 4 16.93 6.04 13.66
C PRO A 4 15.67 6.36 14.50
N GLN A 5 14.65 5.50 14.46
CA GLN A 5 13.42 5.64 15.25
C GLN A 5 13.62 5.52 16.77
N LYS A 6 14.75 4.97 17.22
CA LYS A 6 15.12 4.88 18.65
C LYS A 6 15.80 6.15 19.17
N GLN A 7 16.22 7.05 18.28
CA GLN A 7 16.94 8.27 18.63
C GLN A 7 16.02 9.46 18.89
N VAL A 8 14.73 9.35 18.55
CA VAL A 8 13.71 10.38 18.78
C VAL A 8 12.94 10.14 20.08
N SER A 9 12.63 11.21 20.78
CA SER A 9 11.98 11.20 22.09
C SER A 9 10.46 11.04 22.00
N SER A 10 9.85 11.42 20.88
CA SER A 10 8.40 11.40 20.67
C SER A 10 7.98 10.62 19.43
N ASP A 11 6.78 10.03 19.48
CA ASP A 11 6.17 9.31 18.37
C ASP A 11 5.87 10.18 17.14
N SER A 12 5.70 11.48 17.36
CA SER A 12 5.42 12.48 16.33
C SER A 12 6.69 13.23 15.88
N GLU A 13 7.84 12.95 16.49
CA GLU A 13 9.11 13.56 16.12
C GLU A 13 9.66 12.90 14.84
N PRO A 14 10.00 13.66 13.80
CA PRO A 14 10.50 13.12 12.55
C PRO A 14 11.98 12.72 12.66
N PHE A 15 12.35 11.60 12.05
CA PHE A 15 13.74 11.18 11.86
C PHE A 15 14.06 10.95 10.38
N LEU A 16 15.33 11.08 10.00
CA LEU A 16 15.80 10.85 8.62
C LEU A 16 15.94 9.35 8.33
N VAL A 17 15.53 8.94 7.13
CA VAL A 17 15.76 7.58 6.63
C VAL A 17 17.11 7.53 5.91
N PRO A 18 18.13 6.85 6.47
CA PRO A 18 19.45 6.81 5.86
C PRO A 18 19.47 5.94 4.60
N GLY A 19 20.30 6.31 3.62
CA GLY A 19 20.59 5.47 2.44
C GLY A 19 19.60 5.59 1.27
N LEU A 20 18.65 6.53 1.33
CA LEU A 20 17.74 6.84 0.21
C LEU A 20 18.12 8.18 -0.45
N PRO A 21 17.79 8.37 -1.75
CA PRO A 21 18.01 9.64 -2.41
C PRO A 21 17.05 10.71 -1.85
N GLY A 22 17.62 11.79 -1.35
CA GLY A 22 16.88 12.93 -0.79
C GLY A 22 16.55 12.80 0.71
N ASP A 23 16.03 13.89 1.28
CA ASP A 23 15.73 14.00 2.70
C ASP A 23 14.36 13.40 3.03
N ILE A 24 14.30 12.07 3.08
CA ILE A 24 13.08 11.35 3.47
C ILE A 24 12.98 11.34 5.00
N LYS A 25 11.91 11.95 5.52
CA LYS A 25 11.60 12.03 6.95
C LYS A 25 10.36 11.20 7.28
N LEU A 26 10.45 10.39 8.32
CA LEU A 26 9.34 9.60 8.84
C LEU A 26 9.16 9.83 10.34
N THR A 27 7.94 9.62 10.83
CA THR A 27 7.62 9.58 12.26
C THR A 27 7.37 8.15 12.72
N ARG A 28 7.44 7.88 14.03
CA ARG A 28 7.18 6.52 14.57
C ARG A 28 5.76 6.04 14.30
N LYS A 29 4.79 6.95 14.12
CA LYS A 29 3.38 6.64 13.77
C LYS A 29 3.19 6.15 12.33
N GLN A 30 4.13 6.45 11.43
CA GLN A 30 4.07 6.02 10.04
C GLN A 30 4.76 4.66 9.82
N LEU A 31 5.37 4.10 10.86
CA LEU A 31 5.95 2.77 10.83
C LEU A 31 4.85 1.71 11.01
N PRO A 32 4.94 0.55 10.33
CA PRO A 32 4.01 -0.54 10.54
C PRO A 32 3.97 -0.96 12.02
N ASP A 33 2.79 -1.30 12.53
CA ASP A 33 2.60 -1.73 13.93
C ASP A 33 3.47 -2.94 14.29
N MET A 34 3.75 -3.83 13.34
CA MET A 34 4.71 -4.94 13.49
C MET A 34 6.14 -4.49 13.84
N MET A 35 6.54 -3.29 13.44
CA MET A 35 7.83 -2.71 13.83
C MET A 35 7.75 -1.99 15.19
N ARG A 36 6.53 -1.78 15.71
CA ARG A 36 6.25 -1.21 17.03
C ARG A 36 5.97 -2.28 18.10
N LEU A 37 5.41 -3.43 17.70
CA LEU A 37 4.97 -4.55 18.55
C LEU A 37 5.74 -5.84 18.20
N ASN A 38 6.32 -6.50 19.20
CA ASN A 38 7.07 -7.76 19.07
C ASN A 38 6.15 -9.00 19.03
N GLU A 39 5.14 -9.02 18.16
CA GLU A 39 4.23 -10.17 18.03
C GLU A 39 4.54 -11.04 16.80
N GLU A 40 4.59 -12.36 17.02
CA GLU A 40 4.88 -13.36 15.99
C GLU A 40 3.59 -13.82 15.29
N ILE A 41 3.24 -13.14 14.20
CA ILE A 41 2.21 -13.57 13.24
C ILE A 41 2.91 -14.10 11.99
N ASP A 42 2.28 -14.98 11.21
CA ASP A 42 2.83 -15.48 9.93
C ASP A 42 3.26 -14.36 8.97
N PHE A 43 2.52 -13.24 8.98
CA PHE A 43 2.87 -12.04 8.22
C PHE A 43 4.20 -11.42 8.70
N THR A 44 4.51 -11.48 10.00
CA THR A 44 5.79 -11.03 10.60
C THR A 44 6.97 -11.79 10.03
N ARG A 45 6.82 -13.12 9.93
CA ARG A 45 7.85 -13.98 9.33
C ARG A 45 8.07 -13.66 7.86
N MET A 46 7.00 -13.47 7.09
CA MET A 46 7.09 -13.11 5.67
C MET A 46 7.75 -11.74 5.46
N PHE A 47 7.40 -10.75 6.28
CA PHE A 47 8.00 -9.41 6.22
C PHE A 47 9.48 -9.43 6.59
N LYS A 48 9.86 -10.17 7.65
CA LYS A 48 11.26 -10.38 8.03
C LYS A 48 12.07 -10.99 6.89
N ALA A 49 11.55 -12.06 6.27
CA ALA A 49 12.21 -12.73 5.15
C ALA A 49 12.34 -11.80 3.92
N SER A 50 11.27 -11.08 3.57
CA SER A 50 11.30 -10.12 2.44
C SER A 50 12.30 -9.01 2.69
N LYS A 51 12.31 -8.40 3.89
CA LYS A 51 13.25 -7.34 4.27
C LYS A 51 14.70 -7.81 4.25
N GLU A 52 14.96 -9.04 4.70
CA GLU A 52 16.30 -9.63 4.64
C GLU A 52 16.78 -9.81 3.20
N VAL A 53 15.89 -10.27 2.31
CA VAL A 53 16.19 -10.39 0.87
C VAL A 53 16.39 -9.02 0.24
N GLU A 54 15.58 -8.01 0.55
CA GLU A 54 15.74 -6.64 0.07
C GLU A 54 17.09 -6.05 0.46
N LEU A 55 17.48 -6.16 1.72
CA LEU A 55 18.79 -5.67 2.21
C LEU A 55 19.95 -6.39 1.51
N LYS A 56 19.84 -7.70 1.28
CA LYS A 56 20.82 -8.49 0.50
C LYS A 56 20.80 -8.16 -1.00
N SER A 57 19.76 -7.47 -1.47
CA SER A 57 19.57 -7.10 -2.87
C SER A 57 20.00 -5.69 -3.20
N PHE A 58 20.35 -4.86 -2.21
CA PHE A 58 20.89 -3.52 -2.45
C PHE A 58 22.12 -3.63 -3.36
N GLY A 59 22.03 -3.07 -4.57
CA GLY A 59 23.05 -3.16 -5.62
C GLY A 59 22.80 -4.20 -6.72
N ARG A 60 21.68 -4.95 -6.71
CA ARG A 60 21.31 -5.85 -7.81
C ARG A 60 20.66 -5.09 -8.97
N ARG A 61 20.95 -5.53 -10.21
CA ARG A 61 20.30 -5.01 -11.43
C ARG A 61 18.81 -5.34 -11.39
N ALA A 62 17.98 -4.33 -11.27
CA ALA A 62 16.53 -4.44 -11.39
C ALA A 62 16.10 -4.13 -12.83
N LEU A 63 15.25 -4.97 -13.42
CA LEU A 63 14.60 -4.72 -14.70
C LEU A 63 13.14 -4.31 -14.43
N HIS A 64 12.71 -3.22 -15.05
CA HIS A 64 11.35 -2.72 -14.91
C HIS A 64 10.41 -3.52 -15.83
N VAL A 65 9.62 -4.44 -15.26
CA VAL A 65 8.65 -5.29 -16.01
C VAL A 65 7.39 -4.51 -16.44
N GLY A 66 7.19 -3.30 -15.92
CA GLY A 66 5.99 -2.50 -16.19
C GLY A 66 4.84 -2.80 -15.22
N LEU A 67 3.72 -2.10 -15.40
CA LEU A 67 2.51 -2.33 -14.59
C LEU A 67 1.90 -3.68 -14.98
N VAL A 68 2.17 -4.71 -14.19
CA VAL A 68 1.69 -6.09 -14.42
C VAL A 68 0.16 -6.16 -14.55
N SER A 69 -0.57 -5.21 -13.95
CA SER A 69 -2.02 -5.08 -14.11
C SER A 69 -2.49 -4.91 -15.55
N LEU A 70 -1.61 -4.47 -16.46
CA LEU A 70 -1.93 -4.30 -17.89
C LEU A 70 -1.75 -5.58 -18.70
N CYS A 71 -1.15 -6.64 -18.13
CA CYS A 71 -0.86 -7.88 -18.85
C CYS A 71 -2.12 -8.71 -19.18
N ASN A 72 -3.22 -8.53 -18.42
CA ASN A 72 -4.53 -9.10 -18.72
C ASN A 72 -5.49 -7.99 -19.16
N GLY A 73 -5.48 -7.68 -20.46
CA GLY A 73 -6.27 -6.60 -21.05
C GLY A 73 -7.77 -6.91 -21.21
N ASN A 74 -8.16 -8.18 -21.27
CA ASN A 74 -9.54 -8.57 -21.54
C ASN A 74 -10.43 -8.25 -20.34
N PHE A 75 -11.57 -7.59 -20.58
CA PHE A 75 -12.54 -7.17 -19.55
C PHE A 75 -13.09 -8.36 -18.76
N GLU A 76 -13.31 -9.49 -19.44
CA GLU A 76 -13.87 -10.73 -18.85
C GLU A 76 -13.01 -11.31 -17.70
N ASP A 77 -11.69 -11.13 -17.76
CA ASP A 77 -10.74 -11.61 -16.74
C ASP A 77 -10.66 -10.71 -15.49
N LYS A 78 -11.27 -9.51 -15.55
CA LYS A 78 -11.24 -8.51 -14.46
C LYS A 78 -12.46 -8.63 -13.56
N ASP A 79 -13.59 -9.06 -14.11
CA ASP A 79 -14.86 -9.19 -13.37
C ASP A 79 -14.80 -10.30 -12.30
N CYS A 80 -13.92 -11.28 -12.50
CA CYS A 80 -13.66 -12.34 -11.52
C CYS A 80 -12.78 -11.89 -10.34
N ARG A 81 -12.17 -10.69 -10.37
CA ARG A 81 -11.24 -10.22 -9.33
C ARG A 81 -11.97 -9.38 -8.28
N GLY A 82 -12.62 -10.04 -7.34
CA GLY A 82 -13.21 -9.39 -6.18
C GLY A 82 -14.64 -9.83 -5.90
N LYS A 83 -15.37 -9.03 -5.12
CA LYS A 83 -16.79 -9.26 -4.87
C LYS A 83 -17.60 -8.63 -6.00
N GLN A 84 -18.69 -9.29 -6.39
CA GLN A 84 -19.61 -8.77 -7.38
C GLN A 84 -20.17 -7.41 -6.93
N ALA A 85 -20.20 -6.45 -7.85
CA ALA A 85 -20.77 -5.14 -7.59
C ALA A 85 -22.27 -5.25 -7.26
N THR A 86 -22.76 -4.40 -6.36
CA THR A 86 -24.18 -4.35 -6.01
C THR A 86 -25.02 -3.55 -7.00
N ILE A 87 -24.38 -2.80 -7.91
CA ILE A 87 -25.01 -1.95 -8.92
C ILE A 87 -24.66 -2.52 -10.28
N ASP A 88 -25.64 -2.51 -11.19
CA ASP A 88 -25.48 -2.91 -12.58
C ASP A 88 -24.52 -1.97 -13.33
N GLU A 89 -23.59 -2.54 -14.09
CA GLU A 89 -22.55 -1.77 -14.80
C GLU A 89 -23.14 -0.77 -15.80
N ASN A 90 -24.23 -1.14 -16.49
CA ASN A 90 -24.87 -0.25 -17.45
C ASN A 90 -25.54 0.93 -16.76
N GLU A 91 -25.99 0.77 -15.52
CA GLU A 91 -26.58 1.86 -14.72
C GLU A 91 -25.50 2.82 -14.22
N TYR A 92 -24.39 2.30 -13.69
CA TYR A 92 -23.26 3.11 -13.21
C TYR A 92 -22.64 3.97 -14.33
N LEU A 93 -22.37 3.37 -15.49
CA LEU A 93 -21.76 4.10 -16.61
C LEU A 93 -22.68 5.19 -17.16
N LYS A 94 -24.00 4.93 -17.23
CA LYS A 94 -24.98 5.96 -17.62
C LYS A 94 -25.01 7.13 -16.64
N TRP A 95 -25.00 6.85 -15.34
CA TRP A 95 -24.94 7.88 -14.32
C TRP A 95 -23.66 8.71 -14.42
N LEU A 96 -22.51 8.05 -14.58
CA LEU A 96 -21.20 8.71 -14.67
C LEU A 96 -21.13 9.65 -15.89
N ASN A 97 -21.59 9.17 -17.05
CA ASN A 97 -21.62 9.94 -18.30
C ASN A 97 -22.56 11.15 -18.26
N SER A 98 -23.52 11.19 -17.32
CA SER A 98 -24.42 12.34 -17.13
C SER A 98 -23.78 13.52 -16.36
N LYS A 99 -22.61 13.31 -15.75
CA LYS A 99 -21.93 14.32 -14.92
C LYS A 99 -20.97 15.17 -15.75
N LYS A 100 -20.58 16.33 -15.22
CA LYS A 100 -19.57 17.18 -15.87
C LYS A 100 -18.19 16.49 -15.76
N PRO A 101 -17.28 16.74 -16.72
CA PRO A 101 -15.89 16.32 -16.57
C PRO A 101 -15.31 16.79 -15.23
N ASP A 102 -14.47 15.95 -14.61
CA ASP A 102 -13.77 16.22 -13.35
C ASP A 102 -14.68 16.58 -12.15
N SER A 103 -15.98 16.27 -12.23
CA SER A 103 -16.95 16.61 -11.18
C SER A 103 -17.29 15.46 -10.23
N VAL A 104 -16.72 14.27 -10.44
CA VAL A 104 -17.03 13.05 -9.68
C VAL A 104 -15.77 12.55 -9.00
N VAL A 105 -15.87 12.24 -7.70
CA VAL A 105 -14.78 11.65 -6.91
C VAL A 105 -15.03 10.16 -6.75
N TYR A 106 -14.08 9.34 -7.20
CA TYR A 106 -14.09 7.90 -6.94
C TYR A 106 -13.43 7.59 -5.59
N ILE A 107 -14.10 6.80 -4.76
CA ILE A 107 -13.60 6.36 -3.45
C ILE A 107 -13.72 4.84 -3.39
N CYS A 108 -12.58 4.14 -3.25
CA CYS A 108 -12.54 2.70 -3.07
C CYS A 108 -11.36 2.31 -2.19
N PHE A 109 -11.65 1.58 -1.11
CA PHE A 109 -10.64 1.10 -0.17
C PHE A 109 -10.21 -0.35 -0.42
N GLY A 110 -10.72 -0.97 -1.49
CA GLY A 110 -10.51 -2.38 -1.80
C GLY A 110 -11.18 -3.32 -0.80
N SER A 111 -11.07 -4.62 -1.06
CA SER A 111 -11.69 -5.66 -0.22
C SER A 111 -10.97 -5.91 1.11
N VAL A 112 -9.73 -5.46 1.24
CA VAL A 112 -8.88 -5.68 2.43
C VAL A 112 -9.16 -4.66 3.53
N ALA A 113 -9.69 -3.48 3.19
CA ALA A 113 -9.95 -2.45 4.18
C ALA A 113 -10.97 -2.91 5.23
N ASN A 114 -10.59 -2.76 6.50
CA ASN A 114 -11.44 -3.01 7.65
C ASN A 114 -11.44 -1.75 8.52
N PHE A 115 -12.61 -1.12 8.64
CA PHE A 115 -12.80 0.06 9.47
C PHE A 115 -13.43 -0.36 10.79
N ASN A 116 -12.61 -0.55 11.82
CA ASN A 116 -13.12 -0.67 13.18
C ASN A 116 -13.56 0.72 13.64
N LEU A 117 -14.83 0.88 14.04
CA LEU A 117 -15.29 2.06 14.75
C LEU A 117 -14.67 2.01 16.15
N ILE A 118 -13.74 2.93 16.42
CA ILE A 118 -13.28 3.17 17.79
C ILE A 118 -14.40 4.00 18.44
N SER A 119 -15.27 3.36 19.23
CA SER A 119 -16.25 4.03 20.10
C SER A 119 -15.58 4.54 21.36
#